data_AF-A0A7Y0BJF3-F1
#
_entry.id   AF-A0A7Y0BJF3-F1
#
_cell.length_a   1.000
_cell.length_b   1.000
_cell.length_c   1.000
_cell.angle_alpha   90.00
_cell.angle_beta   90.00
_cell.angle_gamma   90.00
#
_symmetry.space_group_name_H-M   'P 1'
#
loop_
_entity.id
_entity.type
_entity.pdbx_description
1 polymer ?
#
loop_
_entity_poly.entity_id
_entity_poly.type
_entity_poly.pdbx_seq_one_letter_code
_entity_poly.pdbx_strand_id
1 'polypeptide(L)'
;GVLAMWASHLHQSLGLSLSVAGAIVALFGLGGMLYMAMGRHLIRRHGQQALVLSGGALVGVSALVLAYTPHWLPAIPASLLGGFGFFMFHNTMQANATQMAPEARGTAVSLFASFVFVGPGIGVVLAASFIDRIGTGAVIALGGGAMALEGVYFAWALRRRDARLRAA
;
A
#
# COMPACT_ATOMS: atom_id res chain seq x y z
N GLY A 1 6.75 5.61 2.21
CA GLY A 1 8.21 5.78 2.03
C GLY A 1 8.86 4.49 1.59
N VAL A 2 8.73 3.43 2.38
CA VAL A 2 9.39 2.11 2.17
C VAL A 2 9.21 1.51 0.78
N LEU A 3 8.06 1.69 0.12
CA LEU A 3 7.83 1.24 -1.26
C LEU A 3 8.87 1.80 -2.26
N ALA A 4 9.39 3.01 -2.04
CA ALA A 4 10.42 3.61 -2.89
C ALA A 4 11.77 2.87 -2.82
N MET A 5 11.98 2.06 -1.77
CA MET A 5 13.22 1.30 -1.54
C MET A 5 13.21 -0.09 -2.19
N TRP A 6 12.08 -0.52 -2.77
CA TRP A 6 11.93 -1.88 -3.32
C TRP A 6 12.95 -2.16 -4.44
N ALA A 7 13.13 -1.20 -5.36
CA ALA A 7 14.05 -1.39 -6.49
C ALA A 7 15.51 -1.43 -6.03
N SER A 8 15.91 -0.51 -5.13
CA SER A 8 17.26 -0.52 -4.55
C SER A 8 17.52 -1.78 -3.73
N HIS A 9 16.51 -2.30 -3.03
CA HIS A 9 16.65 -3.55 -2.29
C HIS A 9 16.86 -4.75 -3.21
N LEU A 10 16.05 -4.89 -4.27
CA LEU A 10 16.24 -5.98 -5.24
C LEU A 10 17.59 -5.90 -5.96
N HIS A 11 18.05 -4.68 -6.27
CA HIS A 11 19.39 -4.44 -6.82
C HIS A 11 20.48 -4.95 -5.86
N GLN A 12 20.42 -4.55 -4.58
CA GLN A 12 21.44 -4.89 -3.59
C GLN A 12 21.41 -6.36 -3.15
N SER A 13 20.22 -6.92 -2.94
CA SER A 13 20.05 -8.28 -2.37
C SER A 13 20.21 -9.39 -3.41
N LEU A 14 19.80 -9.15 -4.67
CA LEU A 14 19.81 -10.16 -5.73
C LEU A 14 20.84 -9.87 -6.83
N GLY A 15 21.62 -8.79 -6.72
CA GLY A 15 22.64 -8.41 -7.70
C GLY A 15 22.06 -8.04 -9.08
N LEU A 16 20.77 -7.70 -9.16
CA LEU A 16 20.13 -7.30 -10.42
C LEU A 16 20.65 -5.95 -10.88
N SER A 17 20.68 -5.66 -12.17
CA SER A 17 20.92 -4.28 -12.62
C SER A 17 19.79 -3.35 -12.15
N LEU A 18 20.09 -2.06 -11.95
CA LEU A 18 19.09 -1.09 -11.51
C LEU A 18 17.91 -0.98 -12.49
N SER A 19 18.17 -1.12 -13.79
CA SER A 19 17.13 -1.14 -14.83
C SER A 19 16.19 -2.34 -14.69
N VAL A 20 16.72 -3.54 -14.41
CA VAL A 20 15.90 -4.75 -14.22
C VAL A 20 15.11 -4.67 -12.92
N ALA A 21 15.73 -4.27 -11.82
CA ALA A 21 15.03 -4.08 -10.55
C ALA A 21 13.92 -3.01 -10.67
N GLY A 22 14.21 -1.90 -11.34
CA GLY A 22 13.25 -0.85 -11.66
C GLY A 22 12.09 -1.36 -12.52
N ALA A 23 12.36 -2.15 -13.56
CA ALA A 23 11.33 -2.75 -14.42
C ALA A 23 10.41 -3.71 -13.66
N ILE A 24 10.96 -4.54 -12.77
CA ILE A 24 10.18 -5.42 -11.89
C ILE A 24 9.26 -4.58 -10.99
N VAL A 25 9.81 -3.56 -10.31
CA VAL A 25 9.03 -2.72 -9.40
C VAL A 25 8.02 -1.83 -10.16
N ALA A 26 8.29 -1.47 -11.41
CA ALA A 26 7.34 -0.72 -12.25
C ALA A 26 6.03 -1.50 -12.49
N LEU A 27 6.03 -2.83 -12.36
CA LEU A 27 4.80 -3.64 -12.37
C LEU A 27 3.83 -3.24 -11.25
N PHE A 28 4.31 -2.62 -10.16
CA PHE A 28 3.46 -2.01 -9.14
C PHE A 28 2.48 -0.99 -9.75
N GLY A 29 2.96 -0.14 -10.67
CA GLY A 29 2.11 0.80 -11.39
C GLY A 29 1.05 0.09 -12.23
N LEU A 30 1.43 -0.98 -12.94
CA LEU A 30 0.49 -1.81 -13.71
C LEU A 30 -0.56 -2.49 -12.84
N GLY A 31 -0.18 -2.96 -11.65
CA GLY A 31 -1.10 -3.50 -10.66
C GLY A 31 -2.13 -2.47 -10.21
N GLY A 32 -1.69 -1.23 -10.02
CA GLY A 32 -2.58 -0.10 -9.74
C GLY A 32 -3.55 0.17 -10.88
N MET A 33 -3.08 0.20 -12.12
CA MET A 33 -3.94 0.35 -13.32
C MET A 33 -4.96 -0.78 -13.45
N LEU A 34 -4.55 -2.03 -13.17
CA LEU A 34 -5.46 -3.17 -13.15
C LEU A 34 -6.56 -2.99 -12.09
N TYR A 35 -6.21 -2.53 -10.89
CA TYR A 35 -7.22 -2.21 -9.89
C TYR A 35 -8.15 -1.07 -10.34
N MET A 36 -7.64 -0.02 -11.00
CA MET A 36 -8.49 1.05 -11.56
C MET A 36 -9.53 0.54 -12.56
N ALA A 37 -9.15 -0.41 -13.42
CA ALA A 37 -10.09 -1.04 -14.35
C ALA A 37 -11.17 -1.89 -13.63
N MET A 38 -10.81 -2.53 -12.52
CA MET A 38 -11.68 -3.51 -11.83
C MET A 38 -12.39 -2.96 -10.59
N GLY A 39 -11.97 -1.81 -10.07
CA GLY A 39 -12.29 -1.34 -8.72
C GLY A 39 -13.78 -1.22 -8.45
N ARG A 40 -14.55 -0.66 -9.40
CA ARG A 40 -16.02 -0.55 -9.28
C ARG A 40 -16.69 -1.92 -9.13
N HIS A 41 -16.22 -2.93 -9.87
CA HIS A 41 -16.75 -4.29 -9.78
C HIS A 41 -16.40 -4.92 -8.43
N LEU A 42 -15.14 -4.79 -7.98
CA LEU A 42 -14.66 -5.34 -6.72
C LEU A 42 -15.39 -4.74 -5.52
N ILE A 43 -15.55 -3.41 -5.49
CA ILE A 43 -16.29 -2.71 -4.43
C ILE A 43 -17.73 -3.22 -4.36
N ARG A 44 -18.41 -3.34 -5.51
CA ARG A 44 -19.80 -3.82 -5.55
C ARG A 44 -19.94 -5.27 -5.06
N ARG A 45 -18.96 -6.13 -5.37
CA ARG A 45 -19.00 -7.56 -5.03
C ARG A 45 -18.58 -7.85 -3.59
N HIS A 46 -17.56 -7.17 -3.09
CA HIS A 46 -16.92 -7.51 -1.80
C HIS A 46 -17.11 -6.44 -0.72
N GLY A 47 -17.49 -5.21 -1.10
CA GLY A 47 -17.65 -4.10 -0.17
C GLY A 47 -16.31 -3.50 0.30
N GLN A 48 -16.34 -2.22 0.66
CA GLN A 48 -15.13 -1.45 0.98
C GLN A 48 -14.27 -2.08 2.09
N GLN A 49 -14.90 -2.65 3.12
CA GLN A 49 -14.20 -3.28 4.24
C GLN A 49 -13.31 -4.45 3.79
N ALA A 50 -13.81 -5.32 2.89
CA ALA A 50 -13.04 -6.45 2.41
C ALA A 50 -11.87 -5.98 1.53
N LEU A 51 -12.05 -4.93 0.73
CA LEU A 51 -11.01 -4.36 -0.13
C LEU A 51 -9.84 -3.78 0.67
N VAL A 52 -10.10 -3.07 1.78
CA VAL A 52 -9.01 -2.51 2.59
C VAL A 52 -8.25 -3.59 3.37
N LEU A 53 -8.93 -4.64 3.82
CA LEU A 53 -8.29 -5.80 4.45
C LEU A 53 -7.40 -6.57 3.47
N SER A 54 -7.99 -6.98 2.34
CA SER A 54 -7.26 -7.75 1.33
C SER A 54 -6.15 -6.91 0.68
N GLY A 55 -6.35 -5.60 0.54
CA GLY A 55 -5.37 -4.69 -0.01
C GLY A 55 -4.16 -4.54 0.89
N GLY A 56 -4.38 -4.29 2.18
CA GLY A 56 -3.30 -4.27 3.18
C GLY A 56 -2.56 -5.61 3.27
N ALA A 57 -3.30 -6.73 3.28
CA ALA A 57 -2.70 -8.07 3.31
C ALA A 57 -1.85 -8.36 2.06
N LEU A 58 -2.35 -8.02 0.86
CA LEU A 58 -1.59 -8.17 -0.39
C LEU A 58 -0.29 -7.39 -0.35
N VAL A 59 -0.31 -6.13 0.09
CA VAL A 59 0.91 -5.32 0.23
C VAL A 59 1.86 -5.94 1.25
N GLY A 60 1.35 -6.38 2.40
CA GLY A 60 2.15 -7.02 3.44
C GLY A 60 2.85 -8.29 2.95
N VAL A 61 2.12 -9.19 2.29
CA VAL A 61 2.67 -10.42 1.71
C VAL A 61 3.67 -10.10 0.60
N SER A 62 3.34 -9.18 -0.31
CA SER A 62 4.27 -8.75 -1.36
C SER A 62 5.55 -8.17 -0.79
N ALA A 63 5.47 -7.37 0.28
CA ALA A 63 6.64 -6.84 0.96
C ALA A 63 7.49 -7.94 1.60
N LEU A 64 6.89 -8.94 2.24
CA LEU A 64 7.60 -10.11 2.78
C LEU A 64 8.31 -10.91 1.68
N VAL A 65 7.64 -11.12 0.55
CA VAL A 65 8.23 -11.78 -0.61
C VAL A 65 9.41 -10.98 -1.14
N LEU A 66 9.27 -9.66 -1.35
CA LEU A 66 10.38 -8.84 -1.84
C LEU A 66 11.54 -8.77 -0.85
N ALA A 67 11.25 -8.75 0.45
CA ALA A 67 12.26 -8.63 1.51
C ALA A 67 13.18 -9.86 1.62
N TYR A 68 12.65 -11.06 1.32
CA TYR A 68 13.32 -12.32 1.66
C TYR A 68 13.34 -13.35 0.53
N THR A 69 12.87 -13.03 -0.68
CA THR A 69 12.94 -13.95 -1.81
C THR A 69 14.40 -14.27 -2.14
N PRO A 70 14.79 -15.56 -2.31
CA PRO A 70 16.15 -15.92 -2.66
C PRO A 70 16.47 -15.74 -4.16
N HIS A 71 15.46 -15.52 -4.99
CA HIS A 71 15.62 -15.28 -6.43
C HIS A 71 14.62 -14.25 -6.94
N TRP A 72 14.84 -13.73 -8.15
CA TRP A 72 14.10 -12.58 -8.68
C TRP A 72 12.69 -12.89 -9.20
N LEU A 73 12.40 -14.14 -9.59
CA LEU A 73 11.09 -14.51 -10.17
C LEU A 73 9.89 -14.11 -9.28
N PRO A 74 9.86 -14.39 -7.95
CA PRO A 74 8.75 -14.02 -7.07
C PRO A 74 8.55 -12.51 -6.93
N ALA A 75 9.58 -11.70 -7.17
CA ALA A 75 9.48 -10.25 -7.10
C ALA A 75 8.58 -9.68 -8.21
N ILE A 76 8.40 -10.39 -9.32
CA ILE A 76 7.51 -10.00 -10.43
C ILE A 76 6.03 -9.99 -9.98
N PRO A 77 5.42 -11.15 -9.62
CA PRO A 77 4.04 -11.16 -9.18
C PRO A 77 3.86 -10.37 -7.88
N ALA A 78 4.85 -10.38 -6.98
CA ALA A 78 4.77 -9.59 -5.74
C ALA A 78 4.72 -8.08 -6.01
N SER A 79 5.49 -7.56 -6.97
CA SER A 79 5.42 -6.14 -7.35
C SER A 79 4.06 -5.78 -7.95
N LEU A 80 3.56 -6.60 -8.88
CA LEU A 80 2.23 -6.43 -9.48
C LEU A 80 1.11 -6.45 -8.43
N LEU A 81 1.08 -7.50 -7.59
CA LEU A 81 0.08 -7.68 -6.55
C LEU A 81 0.18 -6.63 -5.44
N GLY A 82 1.40 -6.19 -5.12
CA GLY A 82 1.64 -5.11 -4.15
C GLY A 82 1.03 -3.81 -4.65
N GLY A 83 1.20 -3.49 -5.94
CA GLY A 83 0.57 -2.34 -6.57
C GLY A 83 -0.95 -2.42 -6.58
N PHE A 84 -1.48 -3.57 -7.00
CA PHE A 84 -2.93 -3.82 -6.98
C PHE A 84 -3.51 -3.66 -5.57
N GLY A 85 -2.89 -4.27 -4.56
CA GLY A 85 -3.32 -4.17 -3.16
C GLY A 85 -3.23 -2.76 -2.58
N PHE A 86 -2.15 -2.03 -2.90
CA PHE A 86 -1.96 -0.65 -2.46
C PHE A 86 -3.05 0.27 -3.03
N PHE A 87 -3.28 0.22 -4.34
CA PHE A 87 -4.32 1.03 -4.97
C PHE A 87 -5.71 0.63 -4.49
N MET A 88 -5.95 -0.65 -4.22
CA MET A 88 -7.20 -1.13 -3.64
C MET A 88 -7.50 -0.50 -2.27
N PHE A 89 -6.50 -0.50 -1.37
CA PHE A 89 -6.60 0.15 -0.07
C PHE A 89 -6.71 1.68 -0.21
N HIS A 90 -5.79 2.30 -0.95
CA HIS A 90 -5.65 3.75 -1.05
C HIS A 90 -6.91 4.41 -1.65
N ASN A 91 -7.46 3.86 -2.72
CA ASN A 91 -8.66 4.42 -3.35
C ASN A 91 -9.89 4.28 -2.46
N THR A 92 -9.97 3.21 -1.68
CA THR A 92 -11.07 3.05 -0.71
C THR A 92 -10.96 4.12 0.39
N MET A 93 -9.76 4.40 0.89
CA MET A 93 -9.55 5.50 1.84
C MET A 93 -9.89 6.86 1.23
N GLN A 94 -9.40 7.13 0.02
CA GLN A 94 -9.64 8.40 -0.67
C GLN A 94 -11.14 8.65 -0.91
N ALA A 95 -11.88 7.61 -1.33
CA ALA A 95 -13.32 7.69 -1.48
C ALA A 95 -14.00 8.05 -0.15
N ASN A 96 -13.62 7.39 0.94
CA ASN A 96 -14.15 7.71 2.27
C ASN A 96 -13.79 9.13 2.73
N ALA A 97 -12.55 9.58 2.53
CA ALA A 97 -12.12 10.94 2.89
C ALA A 97 -12.99 12.02 2.23
N THR A 98 -13.37 11.82 0.97
CA THR A 98 -14.26 12.76 0.24
C THR A 98 -15.69 12.77 0.76
N GLN A 99 -16.12 11.72 1.47
CA GLN A 99 -17.47 11.55 2.01
C GLN A 99 -17.54 11.87 3.52
N MET A 100 -16.40 12.02 4.20
CA MET A 100 -16.35 12.28 5.65
C MET A 100 -16.90 13.66 6.04
N ALA A 101 -16.74 14.66 5.19
CA ALA A 101 -17.25 16.01 5.39
C ALA A 101 -17.82 16.56 4.07
N PRO A 102 -19.04 16.16 3.67
CA PRO A 102 -19.62 16.57 2.39
C PRO A 102 -19.71 18.09 2.21
N GLU A 103 -19.99 18.83 3.28
CA GLU A 103 -20.08 20.29 3.27
C GLU A 103 -18.72 21.00 3.14
N ALA A 104 -17.62 20.31 3.48
CA ALA A 104 -16.25 20.84 3.41
C ALA A 104 -15.33 19.92 2.58
N ARG A 105 -15.87 19.31 1.52
CA ARG A 105 -15.19 18.28 0.72
C ARG A 105 -13.83 18.75 0.20
N GLY A 106 -13.72 20.00 -0.25
CA GLY A 106 -12.46 20.58 -0.73
C GLY A 106 -11.37 20.51 0.34
N THR A 107 -11.65 21.01 1.54
CA THR A 107 -10.73 20.99 2.69
C THR A 107 -10.36 19.56 3.11
N ALA A 108 -11.34 18.65 3.16
CA ALA A 108 -11.09 17.25 3.51
C ALA A 108 -10.13 16.56 2.52
N VAL A 109 -10.34 16.80 1.21
CA VAL A 109 -9.47 16.27 0.16
C VAL A 109 -8.08 16.91 0.20
N SER A 110 -7.98 18.22 0.40
CA SER A 110 -6.70 18.91 0.52
C SER A 110 -5.88 18.38 1.70
N LEU A 111 -6.50 18.20 2.87
CA LEU A 111 -5.83 17.65 4.03
C LEU A 111 -5.37 16.20 3.81
N PHE A 112 -6.22 15.36 3.21
CA PHE A 112 -5.84 14.01 2.81
C PHE A 112 -4.63 14.02 1.86
N ALA A 113 -4.67 14.86 0.82
CA ALA A 113 -3.57 15.00 -0.13
C ALA A 113 -2.28 15.47 0.57
N SER A 114 -2.36 16.44 1.49
CA SER A 114 -1.19 16.89 2.27
C SER A 114 -0.50 15.73 2.99
N PHE A 115 -1.25 14.85 3.66
CA PHE A 115 -0.67 13.68 4.31
C PHE A 115 -0.09 12.67 3.31
N VAL A 116 -0.73 12.48 2.15
CA VAL A 116 -0.24 11.59 1.08
C VAL A 116 1.10 12.07 0.49
N PHE A 117 1.35 13.37 0.43
CA PHE A 117 2.61 13.91 -0.07
C PHE A 117 3.68 14.06 1.01
N VAL A 118 3.32 14.45 2.24
CA VAL A 118 4.27 14.62 3.35
C VAL A 118 4.69 13.27 3.94
N GLY A 119 3.75 12.34 4.11
CA GLY A 119 3.97 11.05 4.77
C GLY A 119 5.08 10.21 4.13
N PRO A 120 5.14 10.05 2.79
CA PRO A 120 6.22 9.33 2.14
C PRO A 120 7.60 9.90 2.42
N GLY A 121 7.75 11.23 2.47
CA GLY A 121 9.01 11.90 2.79
C GLY A 121 9.51 11.56 4.19
N ILE A 122 8.64 11.71 5.20
CA ILE A 122 8.93 11.31 6.58
C ILE A 122 9.26 9.81 6.63
N GLY A 123 8.47 8.98 5.94
CA GLY A 123 8.65 7.54 5.91
C GLY A 123 9.96 7.09 5.28
N VAL A 124 10.49 7.80 4.28
CA VAL A 124 11.82 7.49 3.70
C VAL A 124 12.93 7.80 4.69
N VAL A 125 12.88 8.96 5.36
CA VAL A 125 13.89 9.35 6.36
C VAL A 125 13.92 8.36 7.53
N LEU A 126 12.74 8.02 8.06
CA LEU A 126 12.62 7.02 9.11
C LEU A 126 13.15 5.66 8.64
N ALA A 127 12.69 5.17 7.49
CA ALA A 127 13.13 3.89 6.96
C ALA A 127 14.66 3.84 6.78
N ALA A 128 15.26 4.91 6.22
CA ALA A 128 16.70 5.00 6.02
C ALA A 128 17.47 4.90 7.34
N SER A 129 16.99 5.53 8.42
CA SER A 129 17.63 5.47 9.74
C SER A 129 17.66 4.07 10.36
N PHE A 130 16.81 3.15 9.90
CA PHE A 130 16.78 1.76 10.35
C PHE A 130 17.61 0.82 9.47
N ILE A 131 17.92 1.18 8.23
CA ILE A 131 18.60 0.28 7.28
C ILE A 131 19.93 -0.22 7.83
N ASP A 132 20.76 0.67 8.39
CA ASP A 132 22.08 0.29 8.91
C ASP A 132 22.02 -0.64 10.15
N ARG A 133 20.86 -0.70 10.82
CA ARG A 133 20.67 -1.46 12.07
C ARG A 133 20.02 -2.82 11.85
N ILE A 134 19.01 -2.88 11.00
CA ILE A 134 18.18 -4.09 10.81
C ILE A 134 18.17 -4.59 9.36
N GLY A 135 18.85 -3.89 8.45
CA GLY A 135 18.91 -4.22 7.03
C GLY A 135 17.68 -3.79 6.23
N THR A 136 17.84 -3.73 4.91
CA THR A 136 16.78 -3.30 3.99
C THR A 136 15.58 -4.27 3.94
N GLY A 137 15.82 -5.58 4.05
CA GLY A 137 14.77 -6.59 4.08
C GLY A 137 13.82 -6.43 5.26
N ALA A 138 14.35 -6.26 6.48
CA ALA A 138 13.52 -6.05 7.67
C ALA A 138 12.73 -4.74 7.61
N VAL A 139 13.34 -3.65 7.11
CA VAL A 139 12.64 -2.37 6.90
C VAL A 139 11.48 -2.53 5.91
N ILE A 140 11.67 -3.27 4.82
CA ILE A 140 10.61 -3.56 3.84
C ILE A 140 9.49 -4.38 4.47
N ALA A 141 9.83 -5.45 5.19
CA ALA A 141 8.87 -6.30 5.88
C ALA A 141 8.06 -5.51 6.92
N LEU A 142 8.70 -4.64 7.72
CA LEU A 142 8.03 -3.78 8.69
C LEU A 142 7.10 -2.77 8.00
N GLY A 143 7.51 -2.17 6.89
CA GLY A 143 6.66 -1.27 6.12
C GLY A 143 5.42 -1.97 5.55
N GLY A 144 5.58 -3.19 5.04
CA GLY A 144 4.46 -4.03 4.60
C GLY A 144 3.54 -4.43 5.76
N GLY A 145 4.11 -4.77 6.91
CA GLY A 145 3.36 -5.08 8.13
C GLY A 145 2.55 -3.88 8.63
N ALA A 146 3.14 -2.68 8.64
CA ALA A 146 2.43 -1.44 8.98
C ALA A 146 1.23 -1.21 8.05
N MET A 147 1.41 -1.40 6.74
CA MET A 147 0.31 -1.29 5.77
C MET A 147 -0.80 -2.32 6.01
N ALA A 148 -0.45 -3.57 6.34
CA ALA A 148 -1.44 -4.59 6.66
C ALA A 148 -2.22 -4.24 7.94
N LEU A 149 -1.55 -3.72 8.96
CA LEU A 149 -2.17 -3.24 10.19
C LEU A 149 -3.09 -2.04 9.95
N GLU A 150 -2.70 -1.09 9.10
CA GLU A 150 -3.55 0.01 8.64
C GLU A 150 -4.81 -0.52 7.93
N GLY A 151 -4.66 -1.56 7.09
CA GLY A 151 -5.76 -2.32 6.48
C GLY A 151 -6.77 -2.82 7.51
N VAL A 152 -6.28 -3.50 8.55
CA VAL A 152 -7.10 -4.04 9.65
C VAL A 152 -7.79 -2.92 10.43
N TYR A 153 -7.04 -1.89 10.79
CA TYR A 153 -7.56 -0.75 11.53
C TYR A 153 -8.67 -0.02 10.76
N PHE A 154 -8.44 0.27 9.48
CA PHE A 154 -9.40 1.00 8.66
C PHE A 154 -10.66 0.17 8.41
N ALA A 155 -10.53 -1.14 8.20
CA ALA A 155 -11.67 -2.06 8.11
C ALA A 155 -12.52 -2.06 9.37
N TRP A 156 -11.88 -2.09 10.54
CA TRP A 156 -12.55 -2.00 11.83
C TRP A 156 -13.25 -0.64 12.02
N ALA A 157 -12.61 0.46 11.60
CA ALA A 157 -13.19 1.80 11.68
C ALA A 157 -14.44 1.93 10.80
N LEU A 158 -14.41 1.37 9.59
CA LEU A 158 -15.58 1.30 8.70
C LEU A 158 -16.73 0.53 9.34
N ARG A 159 -16.47 -0.66 9.89
CA ARG A 159 -17.49 -1.46 10.60
C ARG A 159 -18.15 -0.68 11.74
N ARG A 160 -17.34 0.02 12.53
CA ARG A 160 -17.83 0.83 13.65
C ARG A 160 -18.71 1.98 13.17
N ARG A 161 -18.33 2.66 12.09
CA ARG A 161 -19.15 3.71 11.47
C ARG A 161 -20.49 3.15 11.02
N ASP A 162 -20.49 2.06 10.27
CA ASP A 162 -21.71 1.48 9.72
C ASP A 162 -22.66 0.98 10.82
N ALA A 163 -22.11 0.44 11.93
CA ALA A 163 -22.90 0.07 13.09
C ALA A 163 -23.56 1.29 13.77
N ARG A 164 -22.85 2.41 13.89
CA ARG A 164 -23.40 3.66 14.45
C ARG A 164 -24.52 4.22 13.57
N LEU A 165 -24.34 4.21 12.26
CA LEU A 165 -25.35 4.70 11.31
C LEU A 165 -26.62 3.83 11.29
N ARG A 166 -26.53 2.55 11.64
CA ARG A 166 -27.71 1.67 11.78
C ARG A 166 -28.45 1.85 13.11
N ALA A 167 -27.78 2.42 14.12
CA ALA A 167 -28.34 2.61 15.46
C ALA A 167 -28.94 4.01 15.66
N ALA A 168 -28.65 4.96 14.77
CA ALA A 168 -29.24 6.30 14.70
C ALA A 168 -30.49 6.29 13.82
#